data_AF-A0A382YEX2-F1
#
_entry.id   AF-A0A382YEX2-F1
#
_cell.length_a   1.000
_cell.length_b   1.000
_cell.length_c   1.000
_cell.angle_alpha   90.00
_cell.angle_beta   90.00
_cell.angle_gamma   90.00
#
_symmetry.space_group_name_H-M   'P 1'
#
loop_
_entity.id
_entity.type
_entity.pdbx_description
1 polymer ?
#
loop_
_entity_poly.entity_id
_entity_poly.type
_entity_poly.pdbx_seq_one_letter_code
_entity_poly.pdbx_strand_id
1 'polypeptide(L)' 'MNLKLNKLNDTIAALATAPGRAGLSVVRVSGPLTKNIA' A
#
# COMPACT_ATOMS: atom_id res chain seq x y z
N MET A 1 2.72 12.44 25.08
CA MET A 1 3.60 11.52 24.33
C MET A 1 3.22 11.62 22.86
N ASN A 2 3.86 12.51 22.09
CA ASN A 2 3.55 12.73 20.68
C ASN A 2 4.53 11.93 19.83
N LEU A 3 4.17 10.67 19.55
CA LEU A 3 4.89 9.82 18.60
C LEU A 3 4.50 10.30 17.19
N LYS A 4 5.14 11.38 16.71
CA LYS A 4 5.19 11.65 15.27
C LYS A 4 5.98 10.50 14.64
N LEU A 5 5.28 9.40 14.33
CA LEU A 5 5.78 8.40 13.39
C LEU A 5 6.23 9.15 12.15
N ASN A 6 7.48 8.94 11.72
CA ASN A 6 8.06 9.56 10.53
C ASN A 6 7.01 9.58 9.41
N LYS A 7 6.64 10.78 8.98
CA LYS A 7 5.55 10.98 8.01
C LYS A 7 6.06 10.58 6.64
N LEU A 8 6.02 9.28 6.35
CA LEU A 8 6.08 8.75 5.00
C LEU A 8 4.84 9.29 4.28
N ASN A 9 4.99 10.42 3.61
CA ASN A 9 3.90 11.15 2.95
C ASN A 9 3.51 10.53 1.61
N ASP A 10 4.36 9.68 1.06
CA ASP A 10 4.11 9.04 -0.22
C ASP A 10 3.07 7.94 -0.07
N THR A 11 2.29 7.75 -1.13
CA THR A 11 1.41 6.59 -1.24
C THR A 11 2.10 5.55 -2.11
N ILE A 12 2.31 4.37 -1.54
CA ILE A 12 3.00 3.26 -2.20
C ILE A 12 2.03 2.13 -2.54
N ALA A 13 2.37 1.35 -3.56
CA ALA A 13 1.66 0.14 -3.93
C ALA A 13 2.65 -1.00 -4.19
N ALA A 14 2.28 -2.22 -3.82
CA ALA A 14 3.08 -3.41 -4.06
C ALA A 14 2.19 -4.65 -4.24
N LEU A 15 2.70 -5.65 -4.96
CA LEU A 15 2.11 -6.99 -4.95
C LEU A 15 2.17 -7.56 -3.54
N ALA A 16 1.01 -7.90 -2.99
CA ALA A 16 0.88 -8.57 -1.69
C ALA A 16 0.83 -10.10 -1.83
N THR A 17 0.64 -10.60 -3.05
CA THR A 17 0.69 -12.03 -3.41
C THR A 17 2.01 -12.40 -4.08
N ALA A 18 2.38 -13.68 -4.03
CA ALA A 18 3.57 -14.20 -4.71
C ALA A 18 3.51 -13.97 -6.24
N PRO A 19 4.66 -13.84 -6.91
CA PRO A 19 4.71 -13.71 -8.37
C PRO A 19 4.36 -15.04 -9.06
N GLY A 20 3.65 -14.98 -10.18
CA GLY A 20 3.28 -16.15 -10.98
C GLY A 20 1.94 -16.00 -11.69
N ARG A 21 1.44 -17.10 -12.28
CA ARG A 21 0.08 -17.17 -12.84
C ARG A 21 -0.91 -17.47 -11.72
N ALA A 22 -1.96 -16.68 -11.61
CA ALA A 22 -3.00 -16.85 -10.60
C ALA A 22 -4.39 -16.49 -11.17
N GLY A 23 -5.44 -17.11 -10.62
CA GLY A 23 -6.83 -16.72 -10.89
C GLY A 23 -7.28 -15.47 -10.12
N LEU A 24 -6.51 -15.07 -9.11
CA LEU A 24 -6.70 -13.86 -8.31
C LEU A 24 -5.32 -13.36 -7.82
N SER A 25 -5.12 -12.05 -7.80
CA SER A 25 -3.96 -11.41 -7.18
C SER A 25 -4.40 -10.26 -6.28
N VAL A 26 -3.54 -9.91 -5.31
CA VAL A 26 -3.80 -8.77 -4.40
C VAL A 26 -2.66 -7.78 -4.51
N VAL A 27 -3.01 -6.52 -4.81
CA VAL A 27 -2.12 -5.37 -4.72
C VAL A 27 -2.51 -4.60 -3.47
N ARG A 28 -1.56 -4.35 -2.57
CA ARG A 28 -1.78 -3.54 -1.37
C ARG A 28 -1.30 -2.12 -1.63
N VAL A 29 -2.17 -1.16 -1.36
CA VAL A 29 -1.86 0.27 -1.39
C VAL A 29 -1.83 0.82 0.04
N SER A 30 -0.86 1.65 0.36
CA SER A 30 -0.72 2.28 1.68
C SER A 30 -0.24 3.72 1.55
N GLY A 31 -0.94 4.63 2.23
CA GLY A 31 -0.56 6.04 2.29
C GLY A 31 -1.77 6.97 2.40
N PRO A 32 -1.53 8.28 2.49
CA PRO A 32 -2.59 9.27 2.67
C PRO A 32 -3.59 9.33 1.50
N LEU A 33 -3.19 8.94 0.29
CA LEU A 33 -4.03 9.02 -0.92
C LEU A 33 -4.68 7.70 -1.31
N THR A 34 -4.60 6.64 -0.48
CA THR A 34 -5.10 5.30 -0.84
C THR A 34 -6.54 5.32 -1.36
N LYS A 35 -7.47 5.99 -0.66
CA LYS A 35 -8.89 6.07 -1.04
C LYS A 35 -9.16 6.83 -2.34
N ASN A 36 -8.24 7.68 -2.76
CA ASN A 36 -8.39 8.45 -4.00
C ASN A 36 -7.90 7.65 -5.21
N ILE A 37 -7.06 6.65 -4.98
CA ILE A 37 -6.42 5.83 -6.03
C ILE A 37 -7.18 4.51 -6.21
N ALA A 38 -7.71 3.93 -5.14
CA ALA A 38 -8.41 2.64 -5.12
C ALA A 38 -9.53 2.60 -4.07
#